data_AF-A0A3M1DAA8-F1
#
_entry.id   AF-A0A3M1DAA8-F1
#
_cell.length_a   1.000
_cell.length_b   1.000
_cell.length_c   1.000
_cell.angle_alpha   90.00
_cell.angle_beta   90.00
_cell.angle_gamma   90.00
#
_symmetry.space_group_name_H-M   'P 1'
#
loop_
_entity.id
_entity.type
_entity.pdbx_description
1 polymer ?
#
loop_
_entity_poly.entity_id
_entity_poly.type
_entity_poly.pdbx_seq_one_letter_code
_entity_poly.pdbx_strand_id
1 'polypeptide(L)' 'MAQDHLVKLRSKETGETYYTRINRKRRAAKAGKGGTEKLRRRKYSPKLRKHIIFEETKK' A
#
# COMPACT_ATOMS: atom_id res chain seq x y z
N MET A 1 11.71 0.01 14.93
CA MET A 1 10.93 -1.18 15.35
C MET A 1 10.28 -1.84 14.15
N ALA A 2 9.97 -3.14 14.20
CA ALA A 2 9.40 -3.88 13.05
C ALA A 2 8.08 -3.29 12.51
N GLN A 3 7.29 -2.67 13.40
CA GLN A 3 5.99 -2.10 13.06
C GLN A 3 6.09 -0.77 12.31
N ASP A 4 7.19 -0.02 12.39
CA ASP A 4 7.30 1.33 11.79
C ASP A 4 7.19 1.32 10.27
N HIS A 5 7.65 0.24 9.65
CA HIS A 5 7.73 0.08 8.19
C HIS A 5 6.54 -0.65 7.59
N LEU A 6 5.66 -1.21 8.42
CA LEU A 6 4.44 -1.86 7.95
C LEU A 6 3.52 -0.80 7.30
N VAL A 7 2.67 -1.20 6.37
CA VAL A 7 1.72 -0.34 5.65
C VAL A 7 0.48 -1.15 5.36
N LYS A 8 -0.68 -0.52 5.47
CA LYS A 8 -1.99 -1.10 5.16
C LYS A 8 -2.37 -0.74 3.72
N LEU A 9 -2.70 -1.73 2.92
CA LEU A 9 -3.23 -1.59 1.56
C LEU A 9 -4.69 -2.03 1.60
N ARG A 10 -5.63 -1.14 1.25
CA ARG A 10 -7.07 -1.43 1.27
C ARG A 10 -7.66 -1.25 -0.12
N SER A 11 -8.55 -2.17 -0.49
CA SER A 11 -9.44 -1.98 -1.65
C SER A 11 -10.65 -1.15 -1.23
N LYS A 12 -10.97 -0.12 -2.01
CA LYS A 12 -12.17 0.71 -1.80
C LYS A 12 -13.45 -0.09 -2.02
N GLU A 13 -13.44 -1.02 -2.96
CA GLU A 13 -14.62 -1.77 -3.39
C GLU A 13 -14.93 -2.96 -2.46
N THR A 14 -13.91 -3.74 -2.09
CA THR A 14 -14.11 -5.02 -1.37
C THR A 14 -13.87 -4.93 0.14
N GLY A 15 -13.29 -3.81 0.60
CA GLY A 15 -12.84 -3.62 1.98
C GLY A 15 -11.68 -4.52 2.41
N GLU A 16 -11.15 -5.34 1.50
CA GLU A 16 -10.05 -6.26 1.77
C GLU A 16 -8.78 -5.49 2.12
N THR A 17 -8.01 -6.06 3.04
CA THR A 17 -6.80 -5.45 3.57
C THR A 17 -5.61 -6.37 3.38
N TYR A 18 -4.53 -5.81 2.85
CA TYR A 18 -3.22 -6.42 2.85
C TYR A 18 -2.24 -5.59 3.67
N TYR A 19 -1.27 -6.27 4.26
CA TYR A 19 -0.16 -5.62 4.94
C TYR A 19 1.12 -5.86 4.17
N THR A 20 1.90 -4.80 3.99
CA THR A 20 3.21 -4.89 3.35
C THR A 20 4.23 -4.02 4.07
N ARG A 21 5.51 -4.33 3.91
CA ARG A 21 6.60 -3.51 4.44
C ARG A 21 7.12 -2.60 3.34
N ILE A 22 7.43 -1.35 3.68
CA ILE A 22 8.06 -0.40 2.76
C ILE A 22 9.40 0.11 3.32
N ASN A 23 10.34 0.37 2.41
CA ASN A 23 11.54 1.11 2.75
C ASN A 23 11.27 2.62 2.63
N ARG A 24 11.29 3.32 3.77
CA ARG A 24 11.00 4.77 3.84
C ARG A 24 11.99 5.61 3.05
N LYS A 25 13.29 5.24 3.02
CA LYS A 25 14.33 5.96 2.27
C LYS A 25 14.05 5.92 0.77
N ARG A 26 13.71 4.74 0.26
CA ARG A 26 13.36 4.55 -1.16
C ARG A 26 12.05 5.25 -1.53
N ARG A 27 11.09 5.34 -0.60
CA ARG A 27 9.84 6.09 -0.78
C ARG A 27 10.12 7.60 -0.91
N ALA A 28 10.93 8.16 -0.02
CA ALA A 28 11.33 9.56 -0.05
C ALA A 28 12.18 9.92 -1.27
N ALA A 29 12.96 8.98 -1.81
CA ALA A 29 13.75 9.19 -3.03
C ALA A 29 12.92 9.15 -4.33
N LYS A 30 11.76 8.45 -4.32
CA LYS A 30 10.88 8.32 -5.50
C LYS A 30 9.86 9.45 -5.61
N ALA A 31 9.45 10.01 -4.49
CA ALA A 31 8.67 11.23 -4.47
C ALA A 31 9.64 12.41 -4.55
N GLY A 32 9.51 13.28 -5.55
CA GLY A 32 10.31 14.51 -5.63
C GLY A 32 10.16 15.40 -4.38
N LYS A 33 10.94 16.51 -4.33
CA LYS A 33 11.05 17.48 -3.21
C LYS A 33 9.76 17.57 -2.35
N GLY A 34 9.72 16.82 -1.23
CA GLY A 34 8.73 16.97 -0.16
C GLY A 34 7.51 16.03 -0.15
N GLY A 35 7.36 15.09 -1.09
CA GLY A 35 6.18 14.20 -1.14
C GLY A 35 6.35 12.83 -0.47
N THR A 36 5.27 12.25 0.06
CA THR A 36 5.17 10.79 0.27
C THR A 36 4.13 10.23 -0.70
N GLU A 37 4.58 9.66 -1.83
CA GLU A 37 3.67 9.03 -2.78
C GLU A 37 2.96 7.84 -2.11
N LYS A 38 1.64 7.71 -2.32
CA LYS A 38 0.84 6.60 -1.78
C LYS A 38 1.12 5.34 -2.59
N LEU A 39 1.41 4.23 -1.92
CA LEU A 39 1.67 2.97 -2.61
C LEU A 39 0.36 2.43 -3.23
N ARG A 40 0.36 2.23 -4.54
CA ARG A 40 -0.69 1.52 -5.27
C ARG A 40 -0.14 0.20 -5.78
N ARG A 41 -0.81 -0.92 -5.50
CA ARG A 41 -0.41 -2.24 -6.00
C ARG A 41 -1.59 -3.01 -6.55
N ARG A 42 -1.41 -3.64 -7.71
CA ARG A 42 -2.36 -4.65 -8.21
C ARG A 42 -2.16 -5.94 -7.41
N LYS A 43 -3.20 -6.40 -6.73
CA LYS A 43 -3.22 -7.64 -5.96
C LYS A 43 -4.50 -8.40 -6.26
N TYR A 44 -4.41 -9.72 -6.13
CA TYR A 44 -5.55 -10.60 -6.27
C TYR A 44 -6.54 -10.37 -5.14
N SER A 45 -7.82 -10.21 -5.46
CA SER A 45 -8.93 -10.21 -4.51
C SER A 45 -9.57 -11.59 -4.49
N PRO A 46 -9.58 -12.31 -3.36
CA PRO A 46 -10.28 -13.58 -3.24
C PRO A 46 -11.79 -13.46 -3.44
N LYS A 47 -12.40 -12.34 -3.03
CA LYS A 47 -13.84 -12.09 -3.19
C LYS A 47 -14.24 -11.91 -4.65
N LEU A 48 -13.51 -11.06 -5.39
CA LEU A 48 -13.82 -10.78 -6.80
C LEU A 48 -13.17 -11.77 -7.77
N ARG A 49 -12.24 -12.60 -7.26
CA ARG A 49 -11.43 -13.55 -8.04
C ARG A 49 -10.67 -12.91 -9.19
N LYS A 50 -10.26 -11.65 -9.01
CA LYS A 50 -9.60 -10.81 -10.02
C LYS A 50 -8.52 -9.94 -9.40
N HIS A 51 -7.58 -9.46 -10.22
CA HIS A 51 -6.53 -8.53 -9.78
C HIS A 51 -7.02 -7.08 -9.82
N ILE A 52 -7.18 -6.48 -8.64
CA ILE A 52 -7.63 -5.10 -8.48
C ILE A 52 -6.53 -4.23 -7.87
N ILE A 53 -6.68 -2.91 -7.96
CA ILE A 53 -5.72 -1.96 -7.39
C ILE A 53 -6.06 -1.74 -5.92
N PHE A 54 -5.10 -2.02 -5.05
CA PHE A 54 -5.16 -1.67 -3.63
C PHE A 54 -4.37 -0.39 -3.40
N GLU A 55 -4.95 0.54 -2.65
CA GLU A 55 -4.34 1.81 -2.30
C GLU A 55 -3.87 1.80 -0.84
N GLU A 56 -2.77 2.50 -0.56
CA GLU A 56 -2.28 2.69 0.80
C GLU A 56 -3.25 3.52 1.66
N THR A 57 -3.58 2.97 2.82
CA THR A 57 -4.34 3.63 3.87
C THR A 57 -3.48 3.79 5.12
N LYS A 58 -3.87 4.72 6.00
CA LYS A 58 -3.29 4.81 7.34
C LYS A 58 -3.45 3.45 8.06
N LYS A 59 -2.48 3.12 8.92
CA LYS A 59 -2.55 1.93 9.76
C LYS A 59 -3.75 1.99 10.67
#